data_AF-A0A354J1R9-F1
#
_entry.id   AF-A0A354J1R9-F1
#
_cell.length_a   1.000
_cell.length_b   1.000
_cell.length_c   1.000
_cell.angle_alpha   90.00
_cell.angle_beta   90.00
_cell.angle_gamma   90.00
#
_symmetry.space_group_name_H-M   'P 1'
#
loop_
_entity.id
_entity.type
_entity.pdbx_description
1 polymer ?
#
loop_
_entity_poly.entity_id
_entity_poly.type
_entity_poly.pdbx_seq_one_letter_code
_entity_poly.pdbx_strand_id
1 'polypeptide(L)'
;MIKMFDSGYKMDEDLPEVLKEIYILFEKFMKSRGYFPYMGMNMIGERKFQTATIYRKWIDTNITFIVDKPLTREDVETNNEIGGLLNQNIIIRLCALLEEYDILKYQEEVDHTINDHEAAYLAKQLRNRYAHSLGKPDSQNRDHKALFRRLNNYLKPLNPFQIDDAEYFPNSIDTVIIPLFKGCYKYAEGILKKPPSESKSSQNQITVYDLSIAFSSGFIEVK
;
A
#
# COMPACT_ATOMS: atom_id res chain seq x y z
N MET A 1 -3.93 -20.53 -4.03
CA MET A 1 -4.72 -19.32 -3.70
C MET A 1 -4.27 -18.86 -2.32
N ILE A 2 -3.81 -17.62 -2.14
CA ILE A 2 -3.34 -17.12 -0.85
C ILE A 2 -4.58 -16.85 0.03
N LYS A 3 -4.89 -17.81 0.91
CA LYS A 3 -6.01 -17.72 1.85
C LYS A 3 -5.86 -16.57 2.85
N MET A 4 -4.65 -16.03 3.00
CA MET A 4 -4.33 -14.95 3.92
C MET A 4 -5.11 -13.66 3.65
N PHE A 5 -5.54 -13.43 2.41
CA PHE A 5 -6.37 -12.26 2.07
C PHE A 5 -7.86 -12.60 2.00
N ASP A 6 -8.24 -13.79 2.46
CA ASP A 6 -9.63 -14.16 2.69
C ASP A 6 -9.97 -13.86 4.14
N SER A 7 -11.20 -13.41 4.37
CA SER A 7 -11.67 -13.09 5.72
C SER A 7 -11.64 -14.29 6.66
N GLY A 8 -11.23 -14.09 7.91
CA GLY A 8 -11.20 -15.14 8.93
C GLY A 8 -9.99 -16.07 8.83
N TYR A 9 -8.98 -15.71 8.04
CA TYR A 9 -7.70 -16.40 8.05
C TYR A 9 -7.06 -16.32 9.43
N LYS A 10 -6.70 -17.48 10.01
CA LYS A 10 -5.85 -17.55 11.19
C LYS A 10 -4.41 -17.47 10.73
N MET A 11 -3.71 -16.42 11.14
CA MET A 11 -2.31 -16.21 10.82
C MET A 11 -1.47 -17.35 11.40
N ASP A 12 -0.63 -17.93 10.56
CA ASP A 12 0.32 -18.95 10.97
C ASP A 12 1.44 -18.31 11.81
N GLU A 13 1.64 -18.82 13.03
CA GLU A 13 2.62 -18.29 13.98
C GLU A 13 4.06 -18.51 13.51
N ASP A 14 4.29 -19.44 12.58
CA ASP A 14 5.61 -19.75 12.04
C ASP A 14 5.97 -18.90 10.81
N LEU A 15 5.10 -17.97 10.39
CA LEU A 15 5.40 -17.07 9.28
C LEU A 15 6.59 -16.14 9.60
N PRO A 16 7.47 -15.88 8.62
CA PRO A 16 8.45 -14.80 8.71
C PRO A 16 7.80 -13.47 9.10
N GLU A 17 8.47 -12.68 9.94
CA GLU A 17 7.90 -11.47 10.54
C GLU A 17 7.38 -10.48 9.49
N VAL A 18 8.15 -10.22 8.42
CA VAL A 18 7.71 -9.34 7.32
C VAL A 18 6.38 -9.77 6.70
N LEU A 19 6.14 -11.09 6.57
CA LEU A 19 4.91 -11.62 6.00
C LEU A 19 3.72 -11.41 6.95
N LYS A 20 3.94 -11.54 8.27
CA LYS A 20 2.96 -11.21 9.30
C LYS A 20 2.64 -9.72 9.29
N GLU A 21 3.65 -8.86 9.21
CA GLU A 21 3.45 -7.41 9.17
C GLU A 21 2.69 -6.94 7.93
N ILE A 22 2.95 -7.53 6.75
CA ILE A 22 2.18 -7.25 5.53
C ILE A 22 0.70 -7.58 5.74
N TYR A 23 0.42 -8.71 6.39
CA TYR A 23 -0.95 -9.10 6.71
C TYR A 23 -1.61 -8.15 7.70
N ILE A 24 -0.94 -7.83 8.81
CA ILE A 24 -1.43 -6.89 9.83
C ILE A 24 -1.71 -5.52 9.22
N LEU A 25 -0.81 -5.04 8.34
CA LEU A 25 -0.97 -3.79 7.62
C LEU A 25 -2.24 -3.81 6.75
N PHE A 26 -2.45 -4.89 5.98
CA PHE A 26 -3.63 -5.05 5.15
C PHE A 26 -4.92 -5.15 5.98
N GLU A 27 -4.90 -5.91 7.08
CA GLU A 27 -6.04 -6.08 7.98
C GLU A 27 -6.45 -4.74 8.60
N LYS A 28 -5.49 -3.96 9.12
CA LYS A 28 -5.73 -2.61 9.65
C LYS A 28 -6.28 -1.68 8.58
N PHE A 29 -5.77 -1.74 7.35
CA PHE A 29 -6.31 -0.97 6.24
C PHE A 29 -7.77 -1.33 5.93
N MET A 30 -8.11 -2.62 5.83
CA MET A 30 -9.48 -3.06 5.59
C MET A 30 -10.42 -2.63 6.71
N LYS A 31 -9.94 -2.63 7.97
CA LYS A 31 -10.70 -2.12 9.11
C LYS A 31 -10.94 -0.61 9.00
N SER A 32 -9.90 0.17 8.71
CA SER A 32 -10.02 1.61 8.48
C SER A 32 -10.97 1.94 7.32
N ARG A 33 -10.92 1.17 6.22
CA ARG A 33 -11.80 1.38 5.05
C ARG A 33 -13.27 1.18 5.36
N GLY A 34 -13.63 0.31 6.30
CA GLY A 34 -15.04 0.16 6.66
C GLY A 34 -15.61 1.33 7.47
N TYR A 35 -14.77 2.23 8.01
CA TYR A 35 -15.21 3.51 8.57
C TYR A 35 -15.47 4.60 7.52
N PHE A 36 -14.91 4.44 6.31
CA PHE A 36 -15.06 5.38 5.20
C PHE A 36 -15.54 4.69 3.92
N PRO A 37 -16.58 3.82 3.96
CA PRO A 37 -16.94 2.97 2.83
C PRO A 37 -17.21 3.81 1.57
N TYR A 38 -17.03 3.25 0.37
CA TYR A 38 -17.42 3.96 -0.85
C TYR A 38 -18.91 4.30 -0.79
N MET A 39 -19.24 5.56 -1.05
CA MET A 39 -20.61 6.07 -1.07
C MET A 39 -21.03 6.36 -2.51
N GLY A 40 -22.11 5.75 -2.95
CA GLY A 40 -22.70 6.03 -4.25
C GLY A 40 -23.50 7.34 -4.23
N MET A 41 -23.60 8.02 -5.37
CA MET A 41 -24.41 9.25 -5.50
C MET A 41 -25.89 9.03 -5.18
N ASN A 42 -26.38 7.80 -5.23
CA ASN A 42 -27.73 7.42 -4.81
C ASN A 42 -27.95 7.50 -3.29
N MET A 43 -26.91 7.77 -2.49
CA MET A 43 -27.02 7.95 -1.05
C MET A 43 -27.34 9.40 -0.64
N ILE A 44 -27.36 10.34 -1.59
CA ILE A 44 -27.74 11.73 -1.32
C ILE A 44 -29.18 11.76 -0.80
N GLY A 45 -29.41 12.45 0.31
CA GLY A 45 -30.70 12.51 1.00
C GLY A 45 -30.89 11.43 2.09
N GLU A 46 -30.06 10.39 2.10
CA GLU A 46 -30.11 9.36 3.14
C GLU A 46 -29.57 9.90 4.47
N ARG A 47 -30.09 9.39 5.58
CA ARG A 47 -29.60 9.71 6.95
C ARG A 47 -28.93 8.52 7.64
N LYS A 48 -29.05 7.34 7.04
CA LYS A 48 -28.58 6.08 7.62
C LYS A 48 -28.03 5.20 6.52
N PHE A 49 -26.84 4.68 6.73
CA PHE A 49 -26.24 3.72 5.81
C PHE A 49 -25.37 2.72 6.57
N GLN A 50 -24.98 1.65 5.88
CA GLN A 50 -24.17 0.59 6.46
C GLN A 50 -22.88 0.41 5.69
N THR A 51 -21.84 -0.03 6.39
CA THR A 51 -20.61 -0.49 5.75
C THR A 51 -20.90 -1.63 4.78
N ALA A 52 -20.24 -1.62 3.62
CA ALA A 52 -20.37 -2.66 2.62
C ALA A 52 -19.94 -4.03 3.15
N THR A 53 -20.60 -5.09 2.69
CA THR A 53 -20.42 -6.48 3.18
C THR A 53 -18.96 -6.95 3.11
N ILE A 54 -18.19 -6.48 2.14
CA ILE A 54 -16.77 -6.85 1.99
C ILE A 54 -15.94 -6.48 3.23
N TYR A 55 -16.19 -5.33 3.86
CA TYR A 55 -15.45 -4.89 5.04
C TYR A 55 -15.95 -5.53 6.33
N ARG A 56 -17.24 -5.92 6.40
CA ARG A 56 -17.83 -6.55 7.59
C ARG A 56 -17.05 -7.80 7.99
N LYS A 57 -16.51 -8.52 7.01
CA LYS A 57 -15.71 -9.71 7.21
C LYS A 57 -14.33 -9.45 7.85
N TRP A 58 -13.86 -8.20 7.85
CA TRP A 58 -12.57 -7.78 8.42
C TRP A 58 -12.71 -7.04 9.75
N ILE A 59 -13.83 -6.36 9.97
CA ILE A 59 -14.08 -5.56 11.18
C ILE A 59 -14.78 -6.40 12.26
N ASP A 60 -15.32 -7.56 11.88
CA ASP A 60 -16.12 -8.42 12.76
C ASP A 60 -17.30 -7.68 13.43
N THR A 61 -17.76 -6.61 12.78
CA THR A 61 -18.93 -5.84 13.21
C THR A 61 -19.63 -5.20 12.02
N ASN A 62 -20.93 -5.00 12.17
CA ASN A 62 -21.76 -4.30 11.19
C ASN A 62 -21.91 -2.84 11.59
N ILE A 63 -21.01 -1.99 11.09
CA ILE A 63 -21.07 -0.55 11.37
C ILE A 63 -22.27 0.05 10.63
N THR A 64 -23.12 0.74 11.39
CA THR A 64 -24.22 1.55 10.87
C THR A 64 -23.93 3.00 11.18
N PHE A 65 -23.88 3.83 10.15
CA PHE A 65 -23.70 5.27 10.26
C PHE A 65 -25.07 5.92 10.34
N ILE A 66 -25.22 6.85 11.28
CA ILE A 66 -26.40 7.68 11.45
C ILE A 66 -25.92 9.11 11.52
N VAL A 67 -26.38 9.94 10.58
CA VAL A 67 -26.06 11.36 10.50
C VAL A 67 -27.28 12.20 10.89
N ASP A 68 -27.02 13.39 11.45
CA ASP A 68 -28.07 14.30 11.94
C ASP A 68 -28.88 14.94 10.81
N LYS A 69 -28.22 15.18 9.67
CA LYS A 69 -28.78 15.76 8.44
C LYS A 69 -28.74 14.77 7.28
N PRO A 70 -29.64 14.91 6.28
CA PRO A 70 -29.53 14.15 5.04
C PRO A 70 -28.18 14.39 4.37
N LEU A 71 -27.57 13.32 3.85
CA LEU A 71 -26.30 13.39 3.13
C LEU A 71 -26.41 14.29 1.89
N THR A 72 -25.41 15.14 1.71
CA THR A 72 -25.25 15.99 0.53
C THR A 72 -24.30 15.35 -0.48
N ARG A 73 -24.19 15.95 -1.67
CA ARG A 73 -23.16 15.57 -2.64
C ARG A 73 -21.75 15.75 -2.06
N GLU A 74 -21.50 16.87 -1.38
CA GLU A 74 -20.20 17.21 -0.79
C GLU A 74 -19.79 16.17 0.27
N ASP A 75 -20.74 15.68 1.09
CA ASP A 75 -20.46 14.62 2.07
C ASP A 75 -20.00 13.32 1.38
N VAL A 76 -20.70 12.93 0.31
CA VAL A 76 -20.37 11.72 -0.48
C VAL A 76 -18.99 11.85 -1.14
N GLU A 77 -18.72 13.00 -1.78
CA GLU A 77 -17.45 13.28 -2.45
C GLU A 77 -16.31 13.31 -1.44
N THR A 78 -16.44 14.05 -0.34
CA THR A 78 -15.43 14.14 0.73
C THR A 78 -15.13 12.78 1.33
N ASN A 79 -16.14 11.96 1.64
CA ASN A 79 -15.91 10.62 2.17
C ASN A 79 -15.15 9.72 1.16
N ASN A 80 -15.51 9.80 -0.12
CA ASN A 80 -14.83 9.04 -1.17
C ASN A 80 -13.39 9.50 -1.39
N GLU A 81 -13.12 10.81 -1.30
CA GLU A 81 -11.77 11.38 -1.33
C GLU A 81 -10.93 10.87 -0.16
N ILE A 82 -11.46 10.88 1.06
CA ILE A 82 -10.79 10.30 2.24
C ILE A 82 -10.50 8.81 2.01
N GLY A 83 -11.46 8.06 1.47
CA GLY A 83 -11.26 6.67 1.08
C GLY A 83 -10.14 6.49 0.05
N GLY A 84 -10.06 7.39 -0.93
CA GLY A 84 -8.99 7.45 -1.92
C GLY A 84 -7.61 7.71 -1.30
N LEU A 85 -7.52 8.63 -0.33
CA LEU A 85 -6.27 8.90 0.39
C LEU A 85 -5.81 7.69 1.22
N LEU A 86 -6.73 6.98 1.87
CA LEU A 86 -6.41 5.73 2.57
C LEU A 86 -5.85 4.67 1.60
N ASN A 87 -6.45 4.56 0.42
CA ASN A 87 -6.01 3.67 -0.66
C ASN A 87 -4.60 4.00 -1.17
N GLN A 88 -4.25 5.29 -1.27
CA GLN A 88 -2.90 5.71 -1.64
C GLN A 88 -1.90 5.42 -0.51
N ASN A 89 -2.27 5.75 0.73
CA ASN A 89 -1.40 5.59 1.89
C ASN A 89 -1.00 4.12 2.12
N ILE A 90 -1.93 3.18 1.90
CA ILE A 90 -1.64 1.77 2.13
C ILE A 90 -0.57 1.22 1.17
N ILE A 91 -0.52 1.71 -0.07
CA ILE A 91 0.54 1.35 -1.04
C ILE A 91 1.87 1.94 -0.60
N ILE A 92 1.88 3.19 -0.09
CA ILE A 92 3.09 3.82 0.45
C ILE A 92 3.63 3.02 1.63
N ARG A 93 2.75 2.65 2.57
CA ARG A 93 3.11 1.88 3.78
C ARG A 93 3.60 0.48 3.44
N LEU A 94 3.01 -0.18 2.44
CA LEU A 94 3.48 -1.48 1.97
C LEU A 94 4.93 -1.40 1.47
N CYS A 95 5.25 -0.42 0.63
CA CYS A 95 6.62 -0.26 0.14
C CYS A 95 7.60 0.07 1.27
N ALA A 96 7.22 0.96 2.19
CA ALA A 96 8.06 1.29 3.34
C ALA A 96 8.34 0.06 4.23
N LEU A 97 7.33 -0.80 4.43
CA LEU A 97 7.49 -2.05 5.15
C LEU A 97 8.45 -3.02 4.43
N LEU A 98 8.32 -3.16 3.11
CA LEU A 98 9.24 -4.00 2.33
C LEU A 98 10.67 -3.45 2.30
N GLU A 99 10.84 -2.12 2.38
CA GLU A 99 12.14 -1.45 2.50
C GLU A 99 12.80 -1.76 3.84
N GLU A 100 12.05 -1.67 4.95
CA GLU A 100 12.55 -1.94 6.31
C GLU A 100 13.15 -3.35 6.45
N TYR A 101 12.58 -4.32 5.75
CA TYR A 101 13.01 -5.72 5.78
C TYR A 101 13.97 -6.10 4.62
N ASP A 102 14.57 -5.12 3.94
CA ASP A 102 15.49 -5.32 2.82
C ASP A 102 14.92 -6.13 1.63
N ILE A 103 13.59 -6.26 1.52
CA ILE A 103 12.92 -7.00 0.45
C ILE A 103 12.85 -6.19 -0.84
N LEU A 104 12.56 -4.90 -0.72
CA LEU A 104 12.40 -3.98 -1.83
C LEU A 104 13.13 -2.69 -1.51
N LYS A 105 14.37 -2.52 -1.95
CA LYS A 105 15.15 -1.32 -1.60
C LYS A 105 14.80 -0.14 -2.49
N TYR A 106 14.85 1.06 -1.92
CA TYR A 106 14.44 2.30 -2.60
C TYR A 106 15.26 2.57 -3.88
N GLN A 107 16.58 2.39 -3.82
CA GLN A 107 17.48 2.72 -4.93
C GLN A 107 17.81 1.54 -5.85
N GLU A 108 17.44 0.31 -5.46
CA GLU A 108 17.75 -0.89 -6.25
C GLU A 108 16.60 -1.26 -7.21
N GLU A 109 16.94 -1.88 -8.32
CA GLU A 109 15.93 -2.46 -9.21
C GLU A 109 15.23 -3.65 -8.54
N VAL A 110 13.99 -3.92 -8.95
CA VAL A 110 13.26 -5.09 -8.47
C VAL A 110 13.91 -6.34 -9.05
N ASP A 111 14.08 -7.38 -8.22
CA ASP A 111 14.64 -8.64 -8.69
C ASP A 111 13.64 -9.38 -9.59
N HIS A 112 13.83 -9.24 -10.91
CA HIS A 112 12.99 -9.85 -11.93
C HIS A 112 13.05 -11.40 -11.94
N THR A 113 13.98 -12.02 -11.21
CA THR A 113 14.06 -13.47 -11.08
C THR A 113 13.06 -14.04 -10.08
N ILE A 114 12.46 -13.18 -9.26
CA ILE A 114 11.45 -13.56 -8.27
C ILE A 114 10.05 -13.52 -8.88
N ASN A 115 9.22 -14.49 -8.49
CA ASN A 115 7.81 -14.53 -8.87
C ASN A 115 7.07 -13.29 -8.38
N ASP A 116 6.10 -12.83 -9.17
CA ASP A 116 5.29 -11.64 -8.87
C ASP A 116 6.11 -10.33 -8.68
N HIS A 117 7.34 -10.27 -9.21
CA HIS A 117 8.15 -9.04 -9.23
C HIS A 117 7.44 -7.83 -9.85
N GLU A 118 6.57 -8.05 -10.84
CA GLU A 118 5.82 -6.95 -11.46
C GLU A 118 4.93 -6.23 -10.44
N ALA A 119 4.39 -6.94 -9.44
CA ALA A 119 3.62 -6.32 -8.38
C ALA A 119 4.47 -5.40 -7.50
N ALA A 120 5.67 -5.86 -7.11
CA ALA A 120 6.62 -5.08 -6.33
C ALA A 120 7.10 -3.85 -7.12
N TYR A 121 7.36 -4.02 -8.42
CA TYR A 121 7.69 -2.91 -9.32
C TYR A 121 6.55 -1.89 -9.40
N LEU A 122 5.32 -2.33 -9.65
CA LEU A 122 4.15 -1.45 -9.73
C LEU A 122 3.89 -0.72 -8.41
N ALA A 123 3.99 -1.42 -7.27
CA ALA A 123 3.84 -0.81 -5.95
C ALA A 123 4.89 0.27 -5.71
N LYS A 124 6.16 0.02 -6.08
CA LYS A 124 7.24 1.02 -6.01
C LYS A 124 6.96 2.25 -6.87
N GLN A 125 6.54 2.04 -8.12
CA GLN A 125 6.19 3.14 -9.03
C GLN A 125 5.01 3.96 -8.51
N LEU A 126 3.95 3.31 -8.03
CA LEU A 126 2.78 3.97 -7.46
C LEU A 126 3.13 4.74 -6.17
N ARG A 127 3.94 4.15 -5.28
CA ARG A 127 4.44 4.83 -4.08
C ARG A 127 5.17 6.12 -4.44
N ASN A 128 6.04 6.10 -5.45
CA ASN A 128 6.73 7.32 -5.90
C ASN A 128 5.74 8.39 -6.41
N ARG A 129 4.63 8.00 -7.04
CA ARG A 129 3.61 8.96 -7.48
C ARG A 129 2.81 9.52 -6.30
N TYR A 130 2.37 8.67 -5.37
CA TYR A 130 1.56 9.07 -4.23
C TYR A 130 2.33 9.80 -3.12
N ALA A 131 3.63 9.52 -2.96
CA ALA A 131 4.46 10.19 -1.96
C ALA A 131 4.80 11.65 -2.33
N HIS A 132 4.72 11.99 -3.62
CA HIS A 132 5.15 13.30 -4.14
C HIS A 132 4.01 14.11 -4.76
N SER A 133 2.80 13.57 -4.84
CA SER A 133 1.62 14.24 -5.40
C SER A 133 0.33 13.61 -4.89
N LEU A 134 -0.82 14.24 -5.19
CA LEU A 134 -2.14 13.64 -4.97
C LEU A 134 -2.43 12.43 -5.88
N GLY A 135 -1.46 11.99 -6.70
CA GLY A 135 -1.60 10.86 -7.60
C GLY A 135 -2.31 11.19 -8.91
N LYS A 136 -2.33 12.47 -9.34
CA LYS A 136 -2.91 12.87 -10.63
C LYS A 136 -1.97 12.50 -11.78
N PRO A 137 -2.44 11.73 -12.79
CA PRO A 137 -1.60 11.38 -13.92
C PRO A 137 -1.58 12.50 -14.98
N ASP A 138 -0.39 12.81 -15.46
CA ASP A 138 -0.16 13.59 -16.68
C ASP A 138 -0.24 12.69 -17.94
N SER A 139 -1.23 12.94 -18.80
CA SER A 139 -1.45 12.22 -20.06
C SER A 139 -0.49 12.61 -21.19
N GLN A 140 0.45 13.53 -20.98
CA GLN A 140 1.57 13.79 -21.89
C GLN A 140 2.86 13.14 -21.40
N ASN A 141 2.91 12.76 -20.12
CA ASN A 141 4.06 12.10 -19.52
C ASN A 141 4.18 10.62 -19.96
N ARG A 142 5.31 10.28 -20.58
CA ARG A 142 5.58 8.92 -21.10
C ARG A 142 5.63 7.86 -19.99
N ASP A 143 6.13 8.20 -18.81
CA ASP A 143 6.26 7.27 -17.69
C ASP A 143 4.90 6.96 -17.09
N HIS A 144 4.02 7.95 -17.00
CA HIS A 144 2.64 7.74 -16.54
C HIS A 144 1.88 6.83 -17.50
N LYS A 145 1.97 7.06 -18.82
CA LYS A 145 1.40 6.16 -19.83
C LYS A 145 1.94 4.74 -19.71
N ALA A 146 3.26 4.60 -19.52
CA ALA A 146 3.89 3.31 -19.34
C ALA A 146 3.38 2.58 -18.09
N LEU A 147 3.22 3.31 -16.98
CA LEU A 147 2.66 2.77 -15.74
C LEU A 147 1.20 2.31 -15.92
N PHE A 148 0.34 3.09 -16.58
CA PHE A 148 -1.03 2.69 -16.91
C PHE A 148 -1.07 1.40 -17.75
N ARG A 149 -0.22 1.30 -18.78
CA ARG A 149 -0.13 0.08 -19.61
C ARG A 149 0.29 -1.14 -18.80
N ARG A 150 1.30 -0.98 -17.93
CA ARG A 150 1.77 -2.07 -17.05
C ARG A 150 0.69 -2.48 -16.04
N LEU A 151 -0.02 -1.52 -15.44
CA LEU A 151 -1.16 -1.80 -14.56
C LEU A 151 -2.25 -2.61 -15.29
N ASN A 152 -2.65 -2.19 -16.49
CA ASN A 152 -3.63 -2.92 -17.29
C ASN A 152 -3.16 -4.35 -17.63
N ASN A 153 -1.88 -4.52 -17.99
CA ASN A 153 -1.32 -5.82 -18.33
C ASN A 153 -1.23 -6.77 -17.12
N TYR A 154 -0.84 -6.25 -15.95
CA TYR A 154 -0.71 -7.03 -14.73
C TYR A 154 -2.08 -7.37 -14.12
N LEU A 155 -2.94 -6.36 -13.97
CA LEU A 155 -4.22 -6.50 -13.25
C LEU A 155 -5.33 -7.09 -14.12
N LYS A 156 -5.22 -6.98 -15.45
CA LYS A 156 -6.22 -7.44 -16.44
C LYS A 156 -7.65 -7.08 -16.03
N PRO A 157 -7.93 -5.81 -15.70
CA PRO A 157 -9.25 -5.41 -15.24
C PRO A 157 -10.28 -5.64 -16.35
N LEU A 158 -11.55 -5.87 -15.96
CA LEU A 158 -12.65 -6.02 -16.93
C LEU A 158 -12.78 -4.79 -17.84
N ASN A 159 -12.55 -3.60 -17.27
CA ASN A 159 -12.48 -2.34 -17.99
C ASN A 159 -11.06 -1.77 -17.84
N PRO A 160 -10.26 -1.73 -18.93
CA PRO A 160 -8.92 -1.16 -18.89
C PRO A 160 -8.92 0.31 -18.48
N PHE A 161 -7.99 0.67 -17.59
CA PHE A 161 -7.78 2.05 -17.16
C PHE A 161 -7.32 2.91 -18.34
N GLN A 162 -7.96 4.07 -18.54
CA GLN A 162 -7.58 5.06 -19.54
C GLN A 162 -6.96 6.27 -18.83
N ILE A 163 -5.78 6.70 -19.28
CA ILE A 163 -5.09 7.84 -18.64
C ILE A 163 -5.77 9.17 -18.96
N ASP A 164 -6.36 9.31 -20.15
CA ASP A 164 -6.95 10.57 -20.62
C ASP A 164 -8.21 10.95 -19.83
N ASP A 165 -8.89 9.97 -19.24
CA ASP A 165 -10.09 10.14 -18.42
C ASP A 165 -9.81 10.03 -16.91
N ALA A 166 -8.55 9.79 -16.52
CA ALA A 166 -8.20 9.49 -15.14
C ALA A 166 -7.89 10.76 -14.35
N GLU A 167 -8.72 11.04 -13.34
CA GLU A 167 -8.38 12.08 -12.35
C GLU A 167 -7.20 11.66 -11.46
N TYR A 168 -7.10 10.36 -11.14
CA TYR A 168 -6.07 9.78 -10.28
C TYR A 168 -5.56 8.46 -10.86
N PHE A 169 -4.33 8.07 -10.49
CA PHE A 169 -3.86 6.70 -10.73
C PHE A 169 -4.83 5.69 -10.09
N PRO A 170 -5.16 4.57 -10.80
CA PRO A 170 -6.07 3.56 -10.29
C PRO A 170 -5.65 3.05 -8.92
N ASN A 171 -6.55 3.09 -7.95
CA ASN A 171 -6.28 2.67 -6.56
C ASN A 171 -7.46 1.93 -5.92
N SER A 172 -8.40 1.42 -6.72
CA SER A 172 -9.56 0.70 -6.16
C SER A 172 -9.10 -0.56 -5.40
N ILE A 173 -9.83 -0.91 -4.34
CA ILE A 173 -9.44 -2.02 -3.46
C ILE A 173 -9.38 -3.33 -4.22
N ASP A 174 -10.46 -3.67 -4.94
CA ASP A 174 -10.62 -5.00 -5.54
C ASP A 174 -9.76 -5.20 -6.78
N THR A 175 -9.59 -4.15 -7.60
CA THR A 175 -8.85 -4.28 -8.87
C THR A 175 -7.39 -3.91 -8.77
N VAL A 176 -6.96 -3.15 -7.76
CA VAL A 176 -5.57 -2.68 -7.63
C VAL A 176 -4.94 -3.12 -6.32
N ILE A 177 -5.50 -2.72 -5.17
CA ILE A 177 -4.84 -2.89 -3.88
C ILE A 177 -4.70 -4.37 -3.52
N ILE A 178 -5.78 -5.15 -3.57
CA ILE A 178 -5.76 -6.58 -3.24
C ILE A 178 -4.78 -7.35 -4.15
N PRO A 179 -4.83 -7.21 -5.49
CA PRO A 179 -3.85 -7.83 -6.37
C PRO A 179 -2.40 -7.42 -6.06
N LEU A 180 -2.14 -6.13 -5.86
CA LEU A 180 -0.79 -5.64 -5.55
C LEU A 180 -0.27 -6.19 -4.21
N PHE A 181 -1.10 -6.20 -3.15
CA PHE A 181 -0.74 -6.79 -1.86
C PHE A 181 -0.42 -8.29 -2.00
N LYS A 182 -1.24 -9.03 -2.73
CA LYS A 182 -1.02 -10.46 -3.01
C LYS A 182 0.30 -10.68 -3.75
N GLY A 183 0.58 -9.90 -4.78
CA GLY A 183 1.81 -10.02 -5.55
C GLY A 183 3.04 -9.64 -4.73
N CYS A 184 3.00 -8.52 -3.99
CA CYS A 184 4.09 -8.09 -3.11
C CYS A 184 4.37 -9.11 -2.00
N TYR A 185 3.34 -9.72 -1.43
CA TYR A 185 3.49 -10.79 -0.46
C TYR A 185 4.27 -12.00 -1.03
N LYS A 186 3.89 -12.47 -2.23
CA LYS A 186 4.59 -13.58 -2.90
C LYS A 186 6.01 -13.21 -3.30
N TYR A 187 6.23 -11.96 -3.70
CA TYR A 187 7.55 -11.47 -4.01
C TYR A 187 8.44 -11.51 -2.76
N ALA A 188 7.94 -11.01 -1.62
CA ALA A 188 8.65 -11.10 -0.33
C ALA A 188 8.93 -12.56 0.06
N GLU A 189 7.95 -13.44 -0.07
CA GLU A 189 8.11 -14.87 0.17
C GLU A 189 9.21 -15.49 -0.73
N GLY A 190 9.26 -15.09 -2.01
CA GLY A 190 10.27 -15.54 -2.95
C GLY A 190 11.67 -15.06 -2.63
N ILE A 191 11.83 -13.80 -2.20
CA ILE A 191 13.10 -13.25 -1.72
C ILE A 191 13.61 -14.02 -0.50
N LEU A 192 12.75 -14.28 0.49
CA LEU A 192 13.11 -15.01 1.71
C LEU A 192 13.52 -16.47 1.45
N LYS A 193 13.00 -17.09 0.38
CA LYS A 193 13.35 -18.45 -0.03
C LYS A 193 14.56 -18.50 -0.95
N LYS A 194 15.01 -17.37 -1.49
CA LYS A 194 16.18 -17.32 -2.36
C LYS A 194 17.39 -17.73 -1.53
N PRO A 195 18.17 -18.74 -1.96
CA PRO A 195 19.43 -19.02 -1.29
C PRO A 195 20.25 -17.74 -1.29
N PRO A 196 20.99 -17.42 -0.21
CA PRO A 196 21.90 -16.29 -0.22
C PRO A 196 22.74 -16.42 -1.48
N SER A 197 22.60 -15.47 -2.40
CA SER A 197 23.44 -15.47 -3.59
C SER A 197 24.86 -15.55 -3.06
N GLU A 198 25.69 -16.44 -3.62
CA GLU A 198 27.12 -16.43 -3.35
C GLU A 198 27.59 -15.02 -3.73
N SER A 199 27.61 -14.14 -2.72
CA SER A 199 27.96 -12.77 -2.91
C SER A 199 29.39 -12.85 -3.38
N LYS A 200 29.64 -12.48 -4.64
CA LYS A 200 30.98 -12.08 -5.06
C LYS A 200 31.45 -11.16 -3.96
N SER A 201 32.42 -11.65 -3.20
CA SER A 201 33.02 -11.00 -2.04
C SER A 201 33.65 -9.71 -2.53
N SER A 202 32.84 -8.67 -2.69
CA SER A 202 33.32 -7.32 -2.88
C SER A 202 33.83 -6.89 -1.52
N GLN A 203 35.14 -7.08 -1.39
CA GLN A 203 36.02 -6.35 -0.50
C GLN A 203 35.60 -4.87 -0.48
N ASN A 204 34.78 -4.51 0.49
CA ASN A 204 34.66 -3.15 0.99
C ASN A 204 34.33 -3.28 2.47
N GLN A 205 35.35 -3.68 3.23
CA GLN A 205 35.43 -3.33 4.64
C GLN A 205 35.45 -1.80 4.71
N ILE A 206 34.30 -1.22 4.96
CA ILE A 206 34.23 0.15 5.46
C ILE A 206 34.83 0.07 6.87
N THR A 207 36.04 0.60 7.02
CA THR A 207 36.64 0.90 8.31
C THR A 207 35.70 1.81 9.07
N VAL A 208 35.12 1.28 10.14
CA VAL A 208 34.39 2.08 11.14
C VAL A 208 35.45 2.96 11.81
N TYR A 209 35.48 4.24 11.45
CA TYR A 209 36.20 5.22 12.25
C TYR A 209 35.45 5.38 13.56
N ASP A 210 36.17 5.06 14.63
CA ASP A 210 35.82 5.25 16.03
C ASP A 210 35.46 6.73 16.27
N LEU A 211 34.16 7.04 16.36
CA LEU A 211 33.66 8.35 16.77
C LEU A 211 33.57 8.41 18.30
N SER A 212 34.69 8.18 18.98
CA SER A 212 34.88 8.56 20.37
C SER A 212 35.51 9.97 20.42
N ILE A 213 34.73 11.01 20.17
CA ILE A 213 35.14 12.40 20.44
C ILE A 213 34.07 13.11 21.27
N ALA A 214 34.35 13.12 22.58
CA ALA A 214 34.14 14.19 23.55
C ALA A 214 32.76 14.89 23.61
N PHE A 215 31.85 14.32 24.43
CA PHE A 215 30.91 15.13 25.21
C PHE A 215 31.51 15.40 26.60
N SER A 216 32.44 16.35 26.67
CA SER A 216 32.87 16.93 27.95
C SER A 216 31.93 18.06 28.36
N SER A 217 31.08 17.77 29.35
CA SER A 217 30.67 18.65 30.46
C SER A 217 30.65 20.17 30.21
N GLY A 218 29.45 20.73 30.07
CA GLY A 218 29.18 22.16 30.24
C GLY A 218 27.90 22.38 31.03
N PHE A 219 27.99 22.40 32.35
CA PHE A 219 26.97 22.97 33.23
C PHE A 219 26.95 24.49 33.03
N ILE A 220 25.80 25.06 32.68
CA ILE A 220 25.58 26.51 32.78
C ILE A 220 24.71 26.73 34.02
N GLU A 221 25.32 27.26 35.08
CA GLU A 221 24.62 27.91 36.18
C GLU A 221 24.09 29.27 35.69
N VAL A 222 22.79 29.50 35.88
CA VAL A 222 22.16 30.81 35.70
C VAL A 222 22.12 31.49 37.06
N LYS A 223 22.74 32.67 37.16
CA LYS A 223 22.56 33.63 38.27
C LYS A 223 21.51 34.66 37.90
#